data_AF-A0A091LQV1-F1
#
_entry.id   AF-A0A091LQV1-F1
#
_cell.length_a   1.000
_cell.length_b   1.000
_cell.length_c   1.000
_cell.angle_alpha   90.00
_cell.angle_beta   90.00
_cell.angle_gamma   90.00
#
_symmetry.space_group_name_H-M   'P 1'
#
loop_
_entity.id
_entity.type
_entity.pdbx_description
1 polymer ?
#
loop_
_entity_poly.entity_id
_entity_poly.type
_entity_poly.pdbx_seq_one_letter_code
_entity_poly.pdbx_strand_id
1 'polypeptide(L)'
;ALRCSLQFLGNIAAGNGDSQNSIWKCAFPDLFLTCLTYSDDKIVAYCCMVLFTCLNSEKVRELLDPGNLTVALHVLKVYKEQLESEWSFLIVTDHLLKCPELVKALYAKLSNQERVALLELMMAKVSEKNPVTSEEMNVFMSHADFLAGCFQEKCEAVLKLTSPADAEDEEALVTIRLLDVLCEMTSNNGQLEHLQALPGLLETAIDTLRLTHLAGKQTVNIFTATHAMTEQEEISHPAVGFKSHLIRLIGNLCYKNKENQDKVYELDGIPLILDNCSIDDNNPFVSQWAVYALRNLTEQNERNQELIAQMEEKGLADNSSLESMGVEVEKRDDKLILRSVRKKP
;
A
#
# COMPACT_ATOMS: atom_id res chain seq x y z
N ALA A 1 8.48 -13.25 -39.65
CA ALA A 1 7.24 -12.72 -40.24
C ALA A 1 6.35 -12.07 -39.16
N LEU A 2 5.82 -12.83 -38.21
CA LEU A 2 4.85 -12.33 -37.21
C LEU A 2 5.33 -11.11 -36.41
N ARG A 3 6.57 -11.10 -35.88
CA ARG A 3 7.16 -9.93 -35.19
C ARG A 3 7.07 -8.66 -36.05
N CYS A 4 7.51 -8.74 -37.32
CA CYS A 4 7.48 -7.60 -38.24
C CYS A 4 6.04 -7.16 -38.56
N SER A 5 5.12 -8.10 -38.67
CA SER A 5 3.70 -7.81 -38.90
C SER A 5 3.10 -7.02 -37.71
N LEU A 6 3.33 -7.45 -36.47
CA LEU A 6 2.84 -6.75 -35.28
C LEU A 6 3.47 -5.35 -35.16
N GLN A 7 4.78 -5.24 -35.38
CA GLN A 7 5.46 -3.94 -35.38
C GLN A 7 4.88 -2.99 -36.43
N PHE A 8 4.62 -3.50 -37.65
CA PHE A 8 4.00 -2.73 -38.72
C PHE A 8 2.58 -2.28 -38.37
N LEU A 9 1.76 -3.15 -37.76
CA LEU A 9 0.42 -2.80 -37.30
C LEU A 9 0.44 -1.68 -36.26
N GLY A 10 1.35 -1.74 -35.29
CA GLY A 10 1.47 -0.69 -34.28
C GLY A 10 1.85 0.66 -34.89
N ASN A 11 2.79 0.66 -35.83
CA ASN A 11 3.20 1.87 -36.54
C ASN A 11 2.09 2.46 -37.41
N ILE A 12 1.27 1.62 -38.06
CA ILE A 12 0.11 2.08 -38.85
C ILE A 12 -1.00 2.64 -37.95
N ALA A 13 -1.22 2.03 -36.78
CA ALA A 13 -2.23 2.46 -35.83
C ALA A 13 -1.84 3.78 -35.13
N ALA A 14 -0.55 4.09 -35.03
CA ALA A 14 -0.05 5.25 -34.32
C ALA A 14 -0.61 6.56 -34.91
N GLY A 15 -1.45 7.24 -34.13
CA GLY A 15 -2.10 8.49 -34.54
C GLY A 15 -3.18 8.36 -35.63
N ASN A 16 -3.63 7.15 -35.98
CA ASN A 16 -4.63 6.92 -37.03
C ASN A 16 -5.84 6.12 -36.50
N GLY A 17 -6.93 6.83 -36.18
CA GLY A 17 -8.14 6.24 -35.59
C GLY A 17 -8.81 5.17 -36.48
N ASP A 18 -8.85 5.37 -37.80
CA ASP A 18 -9.44 4.40 -38.74
C ASP A 18 -8.68 3.07 -38.73
N SER A 19 -7.36 3.15 -38.66
CA SER A 19 -6.47 1.98 -38.55
C SER A 19 -6.63 1.30 -37.20
N GLN A 20 -6.67 2.06 -36.10
CA GLN A 20 -6.91 1.53 -34.75
C GLN A 20 -8.25 0.77 -34.68
N ASN A 21 -9.30 1.30 -35.29
CA ASN A 21 -10.63 0.67 -35.31
C ASN A 21 -10.66 -0.56 -36.21
N SER A 22 -10.02 -0.49 -37.39
CA SER A 22 -9.92 -1.63 -38.31
C SER A 22 -9.11 -2.78 -37.71
N ILE A 23 -8.00 -2.47 -37.04
CA ILE A 23 -7.17 -3.45 -36.33
C ILE A 23 -7.97 -4.06 -35.20
N TRP A 24 -8.60 -3.25 -34.34
CA TRP A 24 -9.41 -3.75 -33.23
C TRP A 24 -10.48 -4.74 -33.71
N LYS A 25 -11.27 -4.35 -34.72
CA LYS A 25 -12.34 -5.19 -35.28
C LYS A 25 -11.85 -6.54 -35.83
N CYS A 26 -10.64 -6.59 -36.39
CA CYS A 26 -10.09 -7.80 -37.01
C CYS A 26 -9.26 -8.66 -36.04
N ALA A 27 -8.66 -8.06 -35.02
CA ALA A 27 -7.71 -8.71 -34.13
C ALA A 27 -8.30 -9.07 -32.76
N PHE A 28 -9.27 -8.30 -32.27
CA PHE A 28 -9.80 -8.46 -30.93
C PHE A 28 -10.95 -9.48 -30.87
N PRO A 29 -10.98 -10.39 -29.89
CA PRO A 29 -9.96 -10.63 -28.85
C PRO A 29 -8.87 -11.66 -29.25
N ASP A 30 -9.15 -12.50 -30.24
CA ASP A 30 -8.42 -13.77 -30.46
C ASP A 30 -6.93 -13.60 -30.83
N LEU A 31 -6.60 -12.64 -31.69
CA LEU A 31 -5.21 -12.40 -32.08
C LEU A 31 -4.39 -11.92 -30.87
N PHE A 32 -4.95 -11.00 -30.08
CA PHE A 32 -4.29 -10.50 -28.88
C PHE A 32 -4.08 -11.61 -27.86
N LEU A 33 -5.08 -12.45 -27.60
CA LEU A 33 -4.94 -13.60 -26.69
C LEU A 33 -3.84 -14.56 -27.16
N THR A 34 -3.83 -14.87 -28.45
CA THR A 34 -2.82 -15.76 -29.04
C THR A 34 -1.41 -15.17 -28.93
N CYS A 35 -1.25 -13.87 -29.16
CA CYS A 35 0.06 -13.22 -29.13
C CYS A 35 0.55 -12.91 -27.71
N LEU A 36 -0.33 -12.62 -26.74
CA LEU A 36 0.04 -12.41 -25.34
C LEU A 36 0.50 -13.69 -24.63
N THR A 37 0.09 -14.86 -25.13
CA THR A 37 0.46 -16.18 -24.58
C THR A 37 1.66 -16.81 -25.29
N TYR A 38 2.28 -16.08 -26.22
CA TYR A 38 3.38 -16.58 -27.01
C TYR A 38 4.68 -16.62 -26.21
N SER A 39 5.54 -17.62 -26.44
CA SER A 39 6.82 -17.76 -25.73
C SER A 39 7.91 -16.78 -26.16
N ASP A 40 7.59 -15.84 -27.05
CA ASP A 40 8.55 -14.92 -27.67
C ASP A 40 8.29 -13.51 -27.16
N ASP A 41 9.17 -13.02 -26.29
CA ASP A 41 9.00 -11.73 -25.61
C ASP A 41 8.84 -10.57 -26.59
N LYS A 42 9.46 -10.63 -27.78
CA LYS A 42 9.28 -9.57 -28.79
C LYS A 42 7.89 -9.61 -29.43
N ILE A 43 7.31 -10.80 -29.60
CA ILE A 43 5.93 -10.93 -30.08
C ILE A 43 4.97 -10.37 -29.03
N VAL A 44 5.17 -10.73 -27.76
CA VAL A 44 4.37 -10.22 -26.65
C VAL A 44 4.48 -8.70 -26.54
N ALA A 45 5.69 -8.14 -26.54
CA ALA A 45 5.92 -6.70 -26.47
C ALA A 45 5.29 -5.94 -27.66
N TYR A 46 5.44 -6.43 -28.90
CA TYR A 46 4.80 -5.79 -30.05
C TYR A 46 3.28 -5.96 -30.04
N CYS A 47 2.77 -7.06 -29.49
CA CYS A 47 1.33 -7.24 -29.25
C CYS A 47 0.81 -6.20 -28.25
N CYS A 48 1.50 -6.00 -27.12
CA CYS A 48 1.17 -4.96 -26.16
C CYS A 48 1.24 -3.56 -26.79
N MET A 49 2.25 -3.26 -27.60
CA MET A 49 2.33 -1.99 -28.34
C MET A 49 1.10 -1.75 -29.23
N VAL A 50 0.69 -2.76 -30.02
CA VAL A 50 -0.52 -2.66 -30.86
C VAL A 50 -1.77 -2.49 -30.00
N LEU A 51 -1.88 -3.26 -28.92
CA LEU A 51 -3.02 -3.21 -28.00
C LEU A 51 -3.14 -1.83 -27.35
N PHE A 52 -2.07 -1.32 -26.76
CA PHE A 52 -1.97 0.04 -26.21
C PHE A 52 -2.42 1.09 -27.22
N THR A 53 -1.85 1.06 -28.43
CA THR A 53 -2.15 2.04 -29.48
C THR A 53 -3.62 2.03 -29.90
N CYS A 54 -4.28 0.87 -29.82
CA CYS A 54 -5.68 0.73 -30.22
C CYS A 54 -6.68 1.04 -29.10
N LEU A 55 -6.28 0.94 -27.84
CA LEU A 55 -7.18 1.12 -26.68
C LEU A 55 -7.64 2.57 -26.54
N ASN A 56 -8.91 2.72 -26.19
CA ASN A 56 -9.54 3.98 -25.80
C ASN A 56 -10.63 3.69 -24.76
N SER A 57 -11.31 4.71 -24.24
CA SER A 57 -12.32 4.54 -23.18
C SER A 57 -13.48 3.61 -23.59
N GLU A 58 -13.89 3.59 -24.86
CA GLU A 58 -14.94 2.69 -25.36
C GLU A 58 -14.44 1.24 -25.40
N LYS A 59 -13.25 1.00 -25.96
CA LYS A 59 -12.65 -0.34 -26.08
C LYS A 59 -12.24 -0.93 -24.74
N VAL A 60 -11.89 -0.09 -23.75
CA VAL A 60 -11.68 -0.54 -22.37
C VAL A 60 -12.98 -1.10 -21.78
N ARG A 61 -14.14 -0.52 -22.11
CA ARG A 61 -15.43 -1.07 -21.66
C ARG A 61 -15.75 -2.40 -22.32
N GLU A 62 -15.32 -2.65 -23.56
CA GLU A 62 -15.45 -3.97 -24.21
C GLU A 62 -14.68 -5.08 -23.47
N LEU A 63 -13.64 -4.74 -22.69
CA LEU A 63 -12.91 -5.70 -21.84
C LEU A 63 -13.73 -6.18 -20.63
N LEU A 64 -14.82 -5.49 -20.27
CA LEU A 64 -15.72 -5.93 -19.19
C LEU A 64 -16.52 -7.18 -19.56
N ASP A 65 -16.70 -7.43 -20.86
CA ASP A 65 -17.40 -8.61 -21.31
C ASP A 65 -16.64 -9.87 -20.81
N PRO A 66 -17.32 -10.85 -20.20
CA PRO A 66 -16.65 -12.00 -19.57
C PRO A 66 -15.69 -12.77 -20.48
N GLY A 67 -15.97 -12.83 -21.79
CA GLY A 67 -15.07 -13.45 -22.77
C GLY A 67 -13.79 -12.65 -23.04
N ASN A 68 -13.89 -11.32 -22.96
CA ASN A 68 -12.82 -10.38 -23.31
C ASN A 68 -11.93 -10.02 -22.12
N LEU A 69 -12.43 -10.17 -20.88
CA LEU A 69 -11.67 -9.93 -19.65
C LEU A 69 -10.33 -10.69 -19.62
N THR A 70 -10.28 -11.86 -20.26
CA THR A 70 -9.08 -12.69 -20.42
C THR A 70 -7.92 -11.92 -21.06
N VAL A 71 -8.16 -10.97 -21.96
CA VAL A 71 -7.11 -10.14 -22.57
C VAL A 71 -6.45 -9.27 -21.50
N ALA A 72 -7.24 -8.59 -20.68
CA ALA A 72 -6.74 -7.74 -19.60
C ALA A 72 -6.03 -8.54 -18.51
N LEU A 73 -6.50 -9.76 -18.18
CA LEU A 73 -5.81 -10.68 -17.28
C LEU A 73 -4.42 -11.07 -17.82
N HIS A 74 -4.31 -11.38 -19.12
CA HIS A 74 -3.02 -11.70 -19.73
C HIS A 74 -2.08 -10.50 -19.79
N VAL A 75 -2.58 -9.27 -19.95
CA VAL A 75 -1.74 -8.06 -19.86
C VAL A 75 -1.09 -7.95 -18.47
N LEU A 76 -1.85 -8.19 -17.39
CA LEU A 76 -1.30 -8.18 -16.03
C LEU A 76 -0.29 -9.32 -15.81
N LYS A 77 -0.57 -10.49 -16.36
CA LYS A 77 0.36 -11.62 -16.33
C LYS A 77 1.66 -11.31 -17.06
N VAL A 78 1.58 -10.68 -18.23
CA VAL A 78 2.76 -10.21 -18.99
C VAL A 78 3.54 -9.20 -18.18
N TYR A 79 2.90 -8.22 -17.55
CA TYR A 79 3.60 -7.26 -16.69
C TYR A 79 4.38 -7.96 -15.56
N LYS A 80 3.73 -8.93 -14.89
CA LYS A 80 4.34 -9.69 -13.81
C LYS A 80 5.52 -10.56 -14.27
N GLU A 81 5.39 -11.24 -15.40
CA GLU A 81 6.40 -12.17 -15.93
C GLU A 81 7.54 -11.46 -16.70
N GLN A 82 7.24 -10.31 -17.31
CA GLN A 82 8.13 -9.55 -18.18
C GLN A 82 8.22 -8.10 -17.70
N LEU A 83 8.86 -7.89 -16.54
CA LEU A 83 9.04 -6.60 -15.87
C LEU A 83 9.69 -5.49 -16.74
N GLU A 84 10.23 -5.84 -17.92
CA GLU A 84 10.80 -4.90 -18.89
C GLU A 84 9.80 -4.40 -19.96
N SER A 85 8.57 -4.93 -20.02
CA SER A 85 7.59 -4.54 -21.02
C SER A 85 6.89 -3.23 -20.63
N GLU A 86 7.49 -2.09 -21.03
CA GLU A 86 6.92 -0.74 -20.88
C GLU A 86 5.47 -0.66 -21.38
N TRP A 87 5.13 -1.39 -22.45
CA TRP A 87 3.77 -1.37 -23.00
C TRP A 87 2.74 -2.00 -22.07
N SER A 88 3.05 -3.10 -21.38
CA SER A 88 2.09 -3.68 -20.42
C SER A 88 1.84 -2.77 -19.23
N PHE A 89 2.89 -2.09 -18.75
CA PHE A 89 2.77 -1.06 -17.72
C PHE A 89 1.82 0.06 -18.20
N LEU A 90 2.09 0.63 -19.37
CA LEU A 90 1.29 1.72 -19.95
C LEU A 90 -0.17 1.32 -20.21
N ILE A 91 -0.43 0.10 -20.67
CA ILE A 91 -1.81 -0.39 -20.84
C ILE A 91 -2.56 -0.33 -19.51
N VAL A 92 -1.95 -0.82 -18.44
CA VAL A 92 -2.61 -0.84 -17.13
C VAL A 92 -2.78 0.57 -16.60
N THR A 93 -1.72 1.37 -16.53
CA THR A 93 -1.74 2.70 -15.91
C THR A 93 -2.56 3.73 -16.69
N ASP A 94 -2.52 3.68 -18.02
CA ASP A 94 -3.09 4.74 -18.86
C ASP A 94 -4.45 4.37 -19.44
N HIS A 95 -4.84 3.09 -19.39
CA HIS A 95 -6.13 2.61 -19.87
C HIS A 95 -6.92 1.83 -18.81
N LEU A 96 -6.40 0.71 -18.28
CA LEU A 96 -7.22 -0.18 -17.44
C LEU A 96 -7.62 0.48 -16.11
N LEU A 97 -6.68 1.16 -15.45
CA LEU A 97 -6.94 1.87 -14.19
C LEU A 97 -7.92 3.04 -14.36
N LYS A 98 -8.21 3.49 -15.59
CA LYS A 98 -9.23 4.52 -15.84
C LYS A 98 -10.66 3.99 -15.80
N CYS A 99 -10.86 2.68 -15.67
CA CYS A 99 -12.18 2.05 -15.55
C CYS A 99 -12.29 1.27 -14.21
N PRO A 100 -12.88 1.86 -13.17
CA PRO A 100 -13.04 1.22 -11.86
C PRO A 100 -13.78 -0.12 -11.90
N GLU A 101 -14.80 -0.24 -12.77
CA GLU A 101 -15.56 -1.48 -12.95
C GLU A 101 -14.67 -2.61 -13.46
N LEU A 102 -13.74 -2.29 -14.37
CA LEU A 102 -12.81 -3.26 -14.94
C LEU A 102 -11.79 -3.70 -13.89
N VAL A 103 -11.27 -2.76 -13.10
CA VAL A 103 -10.35 -3.07 -11.99
C VAL A 103 -11.02 -4.01 -10.97
N LYS A 104 -12.27 -3.76 -10.60
CA LYS A 104 -13.06 -4.64 -9.72
C LYS A 104 -13.25 -6.03 -10.32
N ALA A 105 -13.62 -6.11 -11.60
CA ALA A 105 -13.80 -7.37 -12.31
C ALA A 105 -12.49 -8.18 -12.42
N LEU A 106 -11.38 -7.51 -12.70
CA LEU A 106 -10.04 -8.11 -12.72
C LEU A 106 -9.67 -8.63 -11.33
N TYR A 107 -9.71 -7.77 -10.30
CA TYR A 107 -9.31 -8.12 -8.94
C TYR A 107 -10.05 -9.36 -8.40
N ALA A 108 -11.33 -9.53 -8.77
CA ALA A 108 -12.11 -10.71 -8.41
C ALA A 108 -11.61 -12.03 -9.04
N LYS A 109 -10.89 -11.96 -10.18
CA LYS A 109 -10.36 -13.11 -10.93
C LYS A 109 -8.86 -13.35 -10.73
N LEU A 110 -8.11 -12.34 -10.30
CA LEU A 110 -6.67 -12.43 -10.07
C LEU A 110 -6.32 -13.31 -8.86
N SER A 111 -5.21 -14.04 -8.98
CA SER A 111 -4.52 -14.65 -7.84
C SER A 111 -3.95 -13.59 -6.90
N ASN A 112 -3.57 -13.96 -5.68
CA ASN A 112 -3.01 -13.00 -4.72
C ASN A 112 -1.71 -12.37 -5.22
N GLN A 113 -0.82 -13.14 -5.86
CA GLN A 113 0.39 -12.58 -6.48
C GLN A 113 0.09 -11.57 -7.59
N GLU A 114 -0.92 -11.82 -8.42
CA GLU A 114 -1.32 -10.86 -9.46
C GLU A 114 -2.04 -9.64 -8.88
N ARG A 115 -2.76 -9.79 -7.75
CA ARG A 115 -3.32 -8.65 -7.00
C ARG A 115 -2.21 -7.76 -6.45
N VAL A 116 -1.12 -8.33 -5.93
CA VAL A 116 0.06 -7.56 -5.51
C VAL A 116 0.62 -6.75 -6.69
N ALA A 117 0.82 -7.37 -7.85
CA ALA A 117 1.30 -6.66 -9.05
C ALA A 117 0.35 -5.54 -9.51
N LEU A 118 -0.97 -5.76 -9.45
CA LEU A 118 -1.96 -4.72 -9.75
C LEU A 118 -1.88 -3.55 -8.74
N LEU A 119 -1.72 -3.84 -7.46
CA LEU A 119 -1.59 -2.82 -6.41
C LEU A 119 -0.27 -2.03 -6.54
N GLU A 120 0.82 -2.65 -6.99
CA GLU A 120 2.08 -1.97 -7.30
C GLU A 120 1.95 -1.02 -8.49
N LEU A 121 1.21 -1.42 -9.53
CA LEU A 121 0.87 -0.53 -10.64
C LEU A 121 -0.02 0.64 -10.20
N MET A 122 -1.00 0.37 -9.32
CA MET A 122 -1.84 1.43 -8.73
C MET A 122 -1.00 2.38 -7.88
N MET A 123 -0.09 1.87 -7.06
CA MET A 123 0.86 2.67 -6.27
C MET A 123 1.66 3.60 -7.17
N ALA A 124 2.29 3.04 -8.22
CA ALA A 124 3.07 3.83 -9.17
C ALA A 124 2.23 4.97 -9.78
N LYS A 125 0.97 4.69 -10.12
CA LYS A 125 0.06 5.68 -10.68
C LYS A 125 -0.35 6.76 -9.68
N VAL A 126 -0.60 6.39 -8.43
CA VAL A 126 -0.99 7.34 -7.36
C VAL A 126 0.17 8.25 -6.98
N SER A 127 1.41 7.75 -6.99
CA SER A 127 2.62 8.54 -6.69
C SER A 127 3.03 9.51 -7.81
N GLU A 128 2.39 9.47 -8.98
CA GLU A 128 2.65 10.45 -10.05
C GLU A 128 2.20 11.86 -9.62
N LYS A 129 3.13 12.83 -9.64
CA LYS A 129 2.87 14.22 -9.23
C LYS A 129 2.18 15.08 -10.30
N ASN A 130 1.44 14.44 -11.20
CA ASN A 130 0.78 15.14 -12.32
C ASN A 130 -0.51 15.82 -11.85
N PRO A 131 -0.87 16.99 -12.41
CA PRO A 131 -2.17 17.60 -12.14
C PRO A 131 -3.29 16.65 -12.58
N VAL A 132 -4.17 16.29 -11.64
CA VAL A 132 -5.27 15.34 -11.87
C VAL A 132 -6.49 16.10 -12.38
N THR A 133 -7.11 15.62 -13.45
CA THR A 133 -8.38 16.15 -13.95
C THR A 133 -9.56 15.75 -13.05
N SER A 134 -10.72 16.42 -13.17
CA SER A 134 -11.92 16.08 -12.40
C SER A 134 -12.40 14.65 -12.66
N GLU A 135 -12.29 14.16 -13.90
CA GLU A 135 -12.65 12.79 -14.27
C GLU A 135 -11.72 11.76 -13.61
N GLU A 136 -10.40 12.00 -13.64
CA GLU A 136 -9.42 11.15 -12.96
C GLU A 136 -9.60 11.15 -11.44
N MET A 137 -10.06 12.26 -10.86
CA MET A 137 -10.40 12.34 -9.45
C MET A 137 -11.58 11.42 -9.08
N ASN A 138 -12.62 11.35 -9.91
CA ASN A 138 -13.74 10.42 -9.70
C ASN A 138 -13.31 8.95 -9.79
N VAL A 139 -12.45 8.62 -10.76
CA VAL A 139 -11.85 7.29 -10.89
C VAL A 139 -11.07 6.93 -9.63
N PHE A 140 -10.25 7.86 -9.14
CA PHE A 140 -9.48 7.68 -7.92
C PHE A 140 -10.36 7.42 -6.69
N MET A 141 -11.44 8.19 -6.52
CA MET A 141 -12.38 7.99 -5.40
C MET A 141 -13.02 6.60 -5.46
N SER A 142 -13.41 6.13 -6.65
CA SER A 142 -13.96 4.77 -6.81
C SER A 142 -12.95 3.66 -6.48
N HIS A 143 -11.67 3.89 -6.78
CA HIS A 143 -10.60 2.99 -6.35
C HIS A 143 -10.39 3.05 -4.84
N ALA A 144 -10.42 4.23 -4.23
CA ALA A 144 -10.27 4.39 -2.78
C ALA A 144 -11.35 3.61 -2.04
N ASP A 145 -12.62 3.73 -2.46
CA ASP A 145 -13.76 2.99 -1.90
C ASP A 145 -13.51 1.48 -1.97
N PHE A 146 -13.07 1.00 -3.15
CA PHE A 146 -12.85 -0.41 -3.39
C PHE A 146 -11.69 -0.98 -2.58
N LEU A 147 -10.55 -0.28 -2.55
CA LEU A 147 -9.36 -0.72 -1.83
C LEU A 147 -9.57 -0.65 -0.32
N ALA A 148 -10.26 0.38 0.18
CA ALA A 148 -10.65 0.46 1.58
C ALA A 148 -11.53 -0.73 1.97
N GLY A 149 -12.57 -1.05 1.17
CA GLY A 149 -13.40 -2.24 1.40
C GLY A 149 -12.58 -3.53 1.43
N CYS A 150 -11.68 -3.73 0.46
CA CYS A 150 -10.80 -4.90 0.42
C CYS A 150 -9.87 -4.98 1.64
N PHE A 151 -9.35 -3.85 2.11
CA PHE A 151 -8.50 -3.79 3.30
C PHE A 151 -9.28 -4.16 4.56
N GLN A 152 -10.49 -3.61 4.73
CA GLN A 152 -11.38 -3.93 5.85
C GLN A 152 -11.74 -5.42 5.92
N GLU A 153 -11.94 -6.07 4.77
CA GLU A 153 -12.25 -7.50 4.73
C GLU A 153 -11.05 -8.41 5.06
N LYS A 154 -9.81 -7.94 4.86
CA LYS A 154 -8.61 -8.79 4.85
C LYS A 154 -7.51 -8.37 5.84
N CYS A 155 -7.71 -7.30 6.60
CA CYS A 155 -6.68 -6.71 7.47
C CYS A 155 -6.07 -7.72 8.45
N GLU A 156 -6.87 -8.66 8.94
CA GLU A 156 -6.43 -9.70 9.89
C GLU A 156 -5.49 -10.75 9.28
N ALA A 157 -5.43 -10.91 7.96
CA ALA A 157 -4.54 -11.89 7.31
C ALA A 157 -3.06 -11.68 7.69
N VAL A 158 -2.67 -10.43 7.98
CA VAL A 158 -1.31 -10.07 8.38
C VAL A 158 -0.90 -10.69 9.72
N LEU A 159 -1.86 -11.07 10.58
CA LEU A 159 -1.58 -11.74 11.85
C LEU A 159 -1.06 -13.17 11.69
N LYS A 160 -1.18 -13.76 10.49
CA LYS A 160 -0.56 -15.05 10.16
C LYS A 160 0.96 -14.97 10.11
N LEU A 161 1.53 -13.78 9.88
CA LEU A 161 2.97 -13.56 9.72
C LEU A 161 3.77 -13.62 11.03
N THR A 162 3.23 -14.25 12.07
CA THR A 162 3.87 -14.35 13.40
C THR A 162 4.98 -15.41 13.46
N SER A 163 5.09 -16.25 12.43
CA SER A 163 6.12 -17.28 12.29
C SER A 163 6.94 -17.06 11.01
N PRO A 164 8.26 -17.33 10.99
CA PRO A 164 9.07 -17.27 9.78
C PRO A 164 8.56 -18.15 8.63
N ALA A 165 7.86 -19.25 8.94
CA ALA A 165 7.29 -20.15 7.94
C ALA A 165 6.15 -19.52 7.14
N ASP A 166 5.53 -18.48 7.68
CA ASP A 166 4.34 -17.83 7.10
C ASP A 166 4.71 -16.52 6.38
N ALA A 167 5.99 -16.15 6.30
CA ALA A 167 6.46 -14.89 5.71
C ALA A 167 6.00 -14.66 4.25
N GLU A 168 5.69 -15.73 3.52
CA GLU A 168 5.23 -15.70 2.12
C GLU A 168 3.70 -15.86 1.99
N ASP A 169 2.92 -15.72 3.08
CA ASP A 169 1.44 -15.77 3.00
C ASP A 169 0.91 -14.72 2.03
N GLU A 170 0.45 -15.18 0.87
CA GLU A 170 0.09 -14.28 -0.23
C GLU A 170 -1.10 -13.37 0.11
N GLU A 171 -1.99 -13.79 1.01
CA GLU A 171 -3.13 -12.97 1.43
C GLU A 171 -2.65 -11.81 2.31
N ALA A 172 -1.73 -12.07 3.24
CA ALA A 172 -1.08 -11.05 4.03
C ALA A 172 -0.28 -10.05 3.16
N LEU A 173 0.41 -10.52 2.12
CA LEU A 173 1.10 -9.65 1.15
C LEU A 173 0.14 -8.69 0.43
N VAL A 174 -1.03 -9.19 0.02
CA VAL A 174 -2.09 -8.35 -0.58
C VAL A 174 -2.55 -7.30 0.43
N THR A 175 -2.79 -7.67 1.68
CA THR A 175 -3.21 -6.75 2.74
C THR A 175 -2.18 -5.65 3.02
N ILE A 176 -0.89 -6.00 3.08
CA ILE A 176 0.20 -5.03 3.25
C ILE A 176 0.20 -4.03 2.08
N ARG A 177 0.10 -4.52 0.84
CA ARG A 177 0.06 -3.66 -0.35
C ARG A 177 -1.19 -2.79 -0.43
N LEU A 178 -2.35 -3.28 0.03
CA LEU A 178 -3.56 -2.46 0.15
C LEU A 178 -3.32 -1.27 1.09
N LEU A 179 -2.74 -1.52 2.27
CA LEU A 179 -2.38 -0.47 3.22
C LEU A 179 -1.39 0.53 2.62
N ASP A 180 -0.35 0.04 1.94
CA ASP A 180 0.64 0.89 1.27
C ASP A 180 -0.04 1.89 0.33
N VAL A 181 -0.91 1.39 -0.56
CA VAL A 181 -1.63 2.23 -1.54
C VAL A 181 -2.55 3.23 -0.82
N LEU A 182 -3.31 2.80 0.19
CA LEU A 182 -4.18 3.70 0.96
C LEU A 182 -3.41 4.82 1.66
N CYS A 183 -2.23 4.53 2.19
CA CYS A 183 -1.37 5.54 2.76
C CYS A 183 -0.90 6.57 1.72
N GLU A 184 -0.53 6.12 0.53
CA GLU A 184 -0.12 7.03 -0.54
C GLU A 184 -1.31 7.90 -0.97
N MET A 185 -2.49 7.28 -1.15
CA MET A 185 -3.73 7.97 -1.48
C MET A 185 -4.11 9.05 -0.46
N THR A 186 -3.96 8.76 0.84
CA THR A 186 -4.24 9.72 1.92
C THR A 186 -3.14 10.80 2.09
N SER A 187 -1.98 10.63 1.46
CA SER A 187 -0.93 11.65 1.47
C SER A 187 -1.21 12.77 0.45
N ASN A 188 -2.18 12.59 -0.44
CA ASN A 188 -2.59 13.58 -1.42
C ASN A 188 -3.73 14.46 -0.89
N ASN A 189 -3.43 15.74 -0.64
CA ASN A 189 -4.38 16.72 -0.09
C ASN A 189 -5.69 16.85 -0.89
N GLY A 190 -5.68 16.60 -2.20
CA GLY A 190 -6.87 16.78 -3.06
C GLY A 190 -7.97 15.74 -2.85
N GLN A 191 -7.64 14.58 -2.28
CA GLN A 191 -8.57 13.45 -2.13
C GLN A 191 -8.80 13.07 -0.66
N LEU A 192 -8.04 13.68 0.25
CA LEU A 192 -8.03 13.32 1.66
C LEU A 192 -9.42 13.38 2.29
N GLU A 193 -10.24 14.41 1.99
CA GLU A 193 -11.59 14.56 2.56
C GLU A 193 -12.50 13.35 2.23
N HIS A 194 -12.39 12.80 1.02
CA HIS A 194 -13.15 11.59 0.64
C HIS A 194 -12.70 10.38 1.47
N LEU A 195 -11.37 10.15 1.57
CA LEU A 195 -10.84 9.04 2.36
C LEU A 195 -11.13 9.17 3.85
N GLN A 196 -11.15 10.41 4.38
CA GLN A 196 -11.50 10.69 5.77
C GLN A 196 -12.95 10.34 6.10
N ALA A 197 -13.85 10.41 5.12
CA ALA A 197 -15.27 10.10 5.26
C ALA A 197 -15.60 8.61 4.98
N LEU A 198 -14.62 7.78 4.61
CA LEU A 198 -14.86 6.37 4.31
C LEU A 198 -15.27 5.60 5.57
N PRO A 199 -16.48 5.01 5.60
CA PRO A 199 -16.96 4.31 6.78
C PRO A 199 -16.05 3.13 7.15
N GLY A 200 -15.69 3.04 8.44
CA GLY A 200 -14.95 1.90 8.99
C GLY A 200 -13.46 1.87 8.68
N LEU A 201 -12.94 2.72 7.79
CA LEU A 201 -11.52 2.67 7.40
C LEU A 201 -10.61 3.03 8.58
N LEU A 202 -10.95 4.09 9.31
CA LEU A 202 -10.19 4.53 10.47
C LEU A 202 -10.23 3.49 11.60
N GLU A 203 -11.42 2.98 11.91
CA GLU A 203 -11.61 1.96 12.94
C GLU A 203 -10.83 0.69 12.62
N THR A 204 -10.91 0.22 11.38
CA THR A 204 -10.15 -0.94 10.90
C THR A 204 -8.65 -0.73 11.06
N ALA A 205 -8.12 0.45 10.72
CA ALA A 205 -6.70 0.73 10.89
C ALA A 205 -6.27 0.70 12.37
N ILE A 206 -7.09 1.26 13.27
CA ILE A 206 -6.84 1.27 14.72
C ILE A 206 -6.90 -0.16 15.28
N ASP A 207 -7.92 -0.94 14.91
CA ASP A 207 -8.09 -2.30 15.40
C ASP A 207 -6.98 -3.22 14.89
N THR A 208 -6.58 -3.07 13.62
CA THR A 208 -5.43 -3.80 13.07
C THR A 208 -4.12 -3.43 13.78
N LEU A 209 -3.92 -2.15 14.11
CA LEU A 209 -2.76 -1.71 14.91
C LEU A 209 -2.79 -2.33 16.31
N ARG A 210 -3.97 -2.41 16.93
CA ARG A 210 -4.15 -3.03 18.24
C ARG A 210 -3.84 -4.51 18.21
N LEU A 211 -4.35 -5.24 17.22
CA LEU A 211 -4.14 -6.68 17.08
C LEU A 211 -2.66 -7.01 16.83
N THR A 212 -1.99 -6.26 15.95
CA THR A 212 -0.55 -6.44 15.71
C THR A 212 0.29 -6.10 16.94
N HIS A 213 -0.06 -5.04 17.66
CA HIS A 213 0.60 -4.69 18.92
C HIS A 213 0.44 -5.77 20.00
N LEU A 214 -0.78 -6.31 20.15
CA LEU A 214 -1.05 -7.41 21.08
C LEU A 214 -0.29 -8.69 20.68
N ALA A 215 -0.28 -9.04 19.39
CA ALA A 215 0.48 -10.18 18.88
C ALA A 215 1.98 -10.05 19.23
N GLY A 216 2.57 -8.87 19.04
CA GLY A 216 3.96 -8.59 19.38
C GLY A 216 4.29 -8.65 20.87
N LYS A 217 3.30 -8.41 21.75
CA LYS A 217 3.44 -8.50 23.22
C LYS A 217 3.24 -9.92 23.77
N GLN A 218 2.47 -10.77 23.10
CA GLN A 218 2.15 -12.11 23.58
C GLN A 218 3.27 -13.13 23.36
N THR A 219 3.88 -13.09 22.18
CA THR A 219 4.97 -13.98 21.77
C THR A 219 5.98 -13.20 20.95
N VAL A 220 7.24 -13.64 20.97
CA VAL A 220 8.28 -13.04 20.13
C VAL A 220 7.98 -13.38 18.66
N ASN A 221 7.76 -12.35 17.84
CA ASN A 221 7.45 -12.46 16.41
C ASN A 221 7.81 -11.16 15.67
N ILE A 222 7.46 -11.04 14.39
CA ILE A 222 7.76 -9.85 13.57
C ILE A 222 7.13 -8.55 14.10
N PHE A 223 6.04 -8.62 14.86
CA PHE A 223 5.41 -7.46 15.47
C PHE A 223 5.99 -7.11 16.85
N THR A 224 6.94 -7.89 17.37
CA THR A 224 7.65 -7.53 18.60
C THR A 224 8.59 -6.35 18.33
N ALA A 225 8.48 -5.31 19.16
CA ALA A 225 9.35 -4.14 19.05
C ALA A 225 10.81 -4.56 19.30
N THR A 226 11.70 -4.18 18.39
CA THR A 226 13.12 -4.56 18.47
C THR A 226 13.99 -3.30 18.46
N HIS A 227 15.04 -3.30 19.30
CA HIS A 227 16.00 -2.21 19.46
C HIS A 227 17.44 -2.66 19.15
N ALA A 228 17.56 -3.76 18.43
CA ALA A 228 18.84 -4.34 18.10
C ALA A 228 19.45 -3.51 16.96
N MET A 229 20.43 -2.66 17.29
CA MET A 229 21.31 -2.03 16.29
C MET A 229 22.18 -3.10 15.62
N THR A 230 21.59 -4.06 14.92
CA THR A 230 22.32 -5.04 14.12
C THR A 230 22.71 -4.36 12.82
N GLU A 231 23.95 -3.86 12.78
CA GLU A 231 24.60 -3.25 11.60
C GLU A 231 24.72 -4.20 10.39
N GLN A 232 24.03 -5.34 10.30
CA GLN A 232 24.46 -6.38 9.35
C GLN A 232 23.42 -7.21 8.57
N GLU A 233 22.12 -7.15 8.83
CA GLU A 233 21.15 -7.79 7.91
C GLU A 233 19.89 -6.93 7.80
N GLU A 234 19.59 -6.41 6.60
CA GLU A 234 18.26 -5.87 6.29
C GLU A 234 17.25 -6.99 6.59
N ILE A 235 16.37 -6.78 7.57
CA ILE A 235 15.28 -7.72 7.85
C ILE A 235 14.37 -7.71 6.63
N SER A 236 14.53 -8.70 5.75
CA SER A 236 13.79 -8.81 4.49
C SER A 236 12.43 -9.49 4.70
N HIS A 237 11.65 -9.01 5.67
CA HIS A 237 10.33 -9.56 5.95
C HIS A 237 9.22 -8.62 5.42
N PRO A 238 8.20 -9.12 4.70
CA PRO A 238 7.18 -8.26 4.08
C PRO A 238 6.39 -7.37 5.04
N ALA A 239 6.21 -7.81 6.30
CA ALA A 239 5.53 -7.04 7.35
C ALA A 239 6.39 -5.94 7.99
N VAL A 240 7.66 -5.79 7.61
CA VAL A 240 8.50 -4.68 8.11
C VAL A 240 7.86 -3.35 7.73
N GLY A 241 7.72 -2.45 8.70
CA GLY A 241 7.07 -1.15 8.51
C GLY A 241 5.53 -1.18 8.53
N PHE A 242 4.90 -2.35 8.71
CA PHE A 242 3.44 -2.46 8.67
C PHE A 242 2.76 -1.59 9.75
N LYS A 243 3.26 -1.59 11.00
CA LYS A 243 2.69 -0.72 12.04
C LYS A 243 2.93 0.76 11.72
N SER A 244 4.12 1.10 11.21
CA SER A 244 4.43 2.47 10.76
C SER A 244 3.39 2.95 9.74
N HIS A 245 3.02 2.10 8.78
CA HIS A 245 2.01 2.45 7.77
C HIS A 245 0.60 2.54 8.35
N LEU A 246 0.22 1.69 9.31
CA LEU A 246 -1.06 1.84 10.02
C LEU A 246 -1.14 3.19 10.75
N ILE A 247 -0.09 3.55 11.48
CA ILE A 247 -0.01 4.82 12.20
C ILE A 247 0.00 6.00 11.22
N ARG A 248 0.70 5.89 10.09
CA ARG A 248 0.66 6.87 9.00
C ARG A 248 -0.75 7.06 8.47
N LEU A 249 -1.48 5.98 8.17
CA LEU A 249 -2.85 6.04 7.69
C LEU A 249 -3.76 6.73 8.71
N ILE A 250 -3.71 6.33 9.98
CA ILE A 250 -4.48 6.95 11.07
C ILE A 250 -4.15 8.44 11.19
N GLY A 251 -2.88 8.80 11.19
CA GLY A 251 -2.41 10.18 11.26
C GLY A 251 -2.92 11.03 10.10
N ASN A 252 -2.85 10.52 8.86
CA ASN A 252 -3.38 11.20 7.68
C ASN A 252 -4.89 11.41 7.78
N LEU A 253 -5.65 10.37 8.15
CA LEU A 253 -7.11 10.44 8.30
C LEU A 253 -7.56 11.42 9.40
N CYS A 254 -6.71 11.71 10.39
CA CYS A 254 -7.01 12.69 11.44
C CYS A 254 -6.60 14.13 11.10
N TYR A 255 -5.88 14.35 10.00
CA TYR A 255 -5.38 15.68 9.64
C TYR A 255 -6.55 16.66 9.41
N LYS A 256 -6.67 17.66 10.29
CA LYS A 256 -7.74 18.68 10.28
C LYS A 256 -9.16 18.11 10.25
N ASN A 257 -9.36 16.87 10.70
CA ASN A 257 -10.65 16.22 10.73
C ASN A 257 -11.05 15.90 12.17
N LYS A 258 -11.87 16.79 12.76
CA LYS A 258 -12.27 16.71 14.17
C LYS A 258 -13.05 15.43 14.49
N GLU A 259 -13.88 14.96 13.57
CA GLU A 259 -14.65 13.72 13.73
C GLU A 259 -13.72 12.52 13.88
N ASN A 260 -12.73 12.38 12.99
CA ASN A 260 -11.75 11.31 13.06
C ASN A 260 -10.83 11.42 14.29
N GLN A 261 -10.44 12.65 14.67
CA GLN A 261 -9.67 12.86 15.91
C GLN A 261 -10.43 12.40 17.15
N ASP A 262 -11.73 12.69 17.23
CA ASP A 262 -12.60 12.31 18.35
C ASP A 262 -12.88 10.81 18.32
N LYS A 263 -13.01 10.22 17.13
CA LYS A 263 -13.14 8.78 16.97
C LYS A 263 -11.91 8.02 17.47
N VAL A 264 -10.70 8.49 17.18
CA VAL A 264 -9.46 7.90 17.71
C VAL A 264 -9.41 7.99 19.23
N TYR A 265 -9.88 9.09 19.83
CA TYR A 265 -10.02 9.21 21.28
C TYR A 265 -10.97 8.15 21.84
N GLU A 266 -12.18 8.02 21.27
CA GLU A 266 -13.22 7.10 21.72
C GLU A 266 -12.79 5.63 21.65
N LEU A 267 -11.91 5.30 20.72
CA LEU A 267 -11.38 3.96 20.52
C LEU A 267 -10.08 3.69 21.30
N ASP A 268 -9.70 4.52 22.27
CA ASP A 268 -8.42 4.38 23.00
C ASP A 268 -7.21 4.28 22.05
N GLY A 269 -7.27 4.98 20.91
CA GLY A 269 -6.22 4.96 19.90
C GLY A 269 -5.03 5.85 20.25
N ILE A 270 -5.23 6.91 21.03
CA ILE A 270 -4.14 7.82 21.45
C ILE A 270 -3.09 7.07 22.31
N PRO A 271 -3.46 6.35 23.38
CA PRO A 271 -2.48 5.54 24.13
C PRO A 271 -1.80 4.46 23.26
N LEU A 272 -2.55 3.84 22.35
CA LEU A 272 -2.00 2.83 21.43
C LEU A 272 -0.92 3.42 20.50
N ILE A 273 -1.12 4.63 19.99
CA ILE A 273 -0.11 5.32 19.17
C ILE A 273 1.09 5.75 20.01
N LEU A 274 0.87 6.21 21.25
CA LEU A 274 1.96 6.57 22.18
C LEU A 274 2.87 5.39 22.51
N ASP A 275 2.31 4.17 22.61
CA ASP A 275 3.06 2.92 22.78
C ASP A 275 4.05 2.64 21.62
N ASN A 276 3.93 3.34 20.49
CA ASN A 276 4.77 3.20 19.30
C ASN A 276 5.73 4.40 19.09
N CYS A 277 5.94 5.24 20.12
CA CYS A 277 6.89 6.37 20.07
C CYS A 277 8.35 5.97 20.29
N SER A 278 8.63 4.70 20.59
CA SER A 278 9.99 4.16 20.70
C SER A 278 10.55 3.75 19.33
N ILE A 279 11.88 3.65 19.21
CA ILE A 279 12.53 3.12 18.01
C ILE A 279 12.12 1.64 17.85
N ASP A 280 11.81 1.19 16.65
CA ASP A 280 11.51 -0.22 16.37
C ASP A 280 12.15 -0.60 15.03
N ASP A 281 13.14 -1.50 15.04
CA ASP A 281 13.86 -1.90 13.83
C ASP A 281 12.95 -2.66 12.85
N ASN A 282 11.92 -3.35 13.36
CA ASN A 282 10.90 -4.00 12.52
C ASN A 282 9.91 -2.99 11.94
N ASN A 283 9.87 -1.76 12.47
CA ASN A 283 8.98 -0.70 11.99
C ASN A 283 9.78 0.60 11.78
N PRO A 284 10.54 0.69 10.67
CA PRO A 284 11.27 1.90 10.33
C PRO A 284 10.37 3.13 10.36
N PHE A 285 10.90 4.21 10.92
CA PHE A 285 10.22 5.49 11.11
C PHE A 285 8.95 5.49 11.98
N VAL A 286 8.67 4.42 12.74
CA VAL A 286 7.43 4.33 13.54
C VAL A 286 7.27 5.50 14.50
N SER A 287 8.36 5.94 15.15
CA SER A 287 8.31 7.05 16.10
C SER A 287 8.01 8.39 15.41
N GLN A 288 8.53 8.62 14.21
CA GLN A 288 8.21 9.81 13.42
C GLN A 288 6.74 9.81 13.00
N TRP A 289 6.22 8.67 12.55
CA TRP A 289 4.80 8.54 12.21
C TRP A 289 3.89 8.68 13.43
N ALA A 290 4.29 8.15 14.59
CA ALA A 290 3.56 8.31 15.84
C ALA A 290 3.51 9.78 16.27
N VAL A 291 4.64 10.49 16.24
CA VAL A 291 4.70 11.93 16.54
C VAL A 291 3.84 12.74 15.55
N TYR A 292 3.90 12.41 14.26
CA TYR A 292 3.06 13.04 13.24
C TYR A 292 1.56 12.80 13.50
N ALA A 293 1.16 11.56 13.77
CA ALA A 293 -0.22 11.22 14.09
C ALA A 293 -0.70 11.94 15.35
N LEU A 294 0.12 11.98 16.41
CA LEU A 294 -0.20 12.68 17.66
C LEU A 294 -0.34 14.19 17.46
N ARG A 295 0.49 14.81 16.61
CA ARG A 295 0.33 16.21 16.21
C ARG A 295 -1.03 16.41 15.56
N ASN A 296 -1.41 15.57 14.60
CA ASN A 296 -2.70 15.69 13.90
C ASN A 296 -3.90 15.42 14.82
N LEU A 297 -3.74 14.51 15.79
CA LEU A 297 -4.77 14.18 16.80
C LEU A 297 -4.99 15.30 17.81
N THR A 298 -3.96 16.09 18.12
CA THR A 298 -4.01 17.16 19.12
C THR A 298 -4.22 18.54 18.50
N GLU A 299 -4.04 18.69 17.18
CA GLU A 299 -4.27 19.95 16.47
C GLU A 299 -5.71 20.43 16.63
N GLN A 300 -5.88 21.56 17.33
CA GLN A 300 -7.19 22.17 17.66
C GLN A 300 -8.15 21.23 18.40
N ASN A 301 -7.63 20.26 19.15
CA ASN A 301 -8.42 19.31 19.92
C ASN A 301 -8.01 19.28 21.40
N GLU A 302 -8.62 20.16 22.20
CA GLU A 302 -8.33 20.33 23.63
C GLU A 302 -8.55 19.04 24.42
N ARG A 303 -9.62 18.28 24.11
CA ARG A 303 -9.91 16.99 24.76
C ARG A 303 -8.77 16.00 24.60
N ASN A 304 -8.20 15.90 23.40
CA ASN A 304 -7.08 15.00 23.11
C ASN A 304 -5.79 15.49 23.79
N GLN A 305 -5.58 16.81 23.84
CA GLN A 305 -4.45 17.40 24.57
C GLN A 305 -4.54 17.13 26.08
N GLU A 306 -5.73 17.29 26.67
CA GLU A 306 -5.98 17.04 28.08
C GLU A 306 -5.74 15.57 28.46
N LEU A 307 -6.15 14.62 27.61
CA LEU A 307 -5.87 13.20 27.84
C LEU A 307 -4.37 12.94 27.99
N ILE A 308 -3.56 13.49 27.09
CA ILE A 308 -2.10 13.33 27.13
C ILE A 308 -1.51 14.07 28.33
N ALA A 309 -2.00 15.27 28.63
CA ALA A 309 -1.53 16.07 29.77
C ALA A 309 -1.82 15.43 31.14
N GLN A 310 -2.87 14.61 31.23
CA GLN A 310 -3.23 13.85 32.44
C GLN A 310 -2.43 12.54 32.59
N MET A 311 -1.61 12.15 31.61
CA MET A 311 -0.80 10.94 31.72
C MET A 311 0.32 11.12 32.74
N GLU A 312 0.48 10.15 33.63
CA GLU A 312 1.50 10.14 34.68
C GLU A 312 2.71 9.29 34.28
N GLU A 313 3.90 9.77 34.65
CA GLU A 313 5.13 9.01 34.46
C GLU A 313 5.16 7.79 35.40
N LYS A 314 5.27 6.58 34.83
CA LYS A 314 5.28 5.32 35.60
C LYS A 314 6.68 4.72 35.80
N GLY A 315 7.74 5.39 35.36
CA GLY A 315 9.12 4.95 35.50
C GLY A 315 9.91 5.06 34.20
N LEU A 316 11.10 4.44 34.19
CA LEU A 316 11.95 4.37 32.99
C LEU A 316 11.37 3.36 31.99
N ALA A 317 11.53 3.67 30.71
CA ALA A 317 11.30 2.72 29.62
C ALA A 317 12.33 1.57 29.69
N ASP A 318 12.16 0.56 28.83
CA ASP A 318 13.17 -0.50 28.71
C ASP A 318 14.53 0.08 28.29
N ASN A 319 15.55 -0.16 29.11
CA ASN A 319 16.91 0.33 28.91
C ASN A 319 17.87 -0.80 28.52
N SER A 320 17.37 -2.00 28.22
CA SER A 320 18.15 -3.21 27.88
C SER A 320 19.22 -2.95 26.80
N SER A 321 18.89 -2.12 25.80
CA SER A 321 19.83 -1.74 24.75
C SER A 321 20.98 -0.87 25.26
N LEU A 322 20.70 0.09 26.15
CA LEU A 322 21.73 0.92 26.77
C LEU A 322 22.61 0.07 27.71
N GLU A 323 22.01 -0.84 28.47
CA GLU A 323 22.75 -1.78 29.32
C GLU A 323 23.69 -2.66 28.50
N SER A 324 23.25 -3.13 27.32
CA SER A 324 24.08 -3.91 26.39
C SER A 324 25.29 -3.12 25.87
N MET A 325 25.16 -1.78 25.78
CA MET A 325 26.24 -0.85 25.44
C MET A 325 27.09 -0.44 26.66
N GLY A 326 26.82 -1.01 27.84
CA GLY A 326 27.51 -0.69 29.09
C GLY A 326 27.11 0.66 29.69
N VAL A 327 25.87 1.08 29.46
CA VAL A 327 25.31 2.35 29.96
C VAL A 327 24.07 2.07 30.81
N GLU A 328 24.09 2.52 32.06
CA GLU A 328 22.93 2.52 32.95
C GLU A 328 22.23 3.87 32.92
N VAL A 329 20.89 3.85 33.03
CA VAL A 329 20.06 5.06 33.13
C VAL A 329 19.62 5.23 34.59
N GLU A 330 20.07 6.30 35.23
CA GLU A 330 19.56 6.73 36.53
C GLU A 330 18.65 7.94 36.36
N LYS A 331 17.44 7.88 36.93
CA LYS A 331 16.62 9.08 37.11
C LYS A 331 17.08 9.82 38.38
N ARG A 332 17.50 11.08 38.25
CA ARG A 332 17.77 11.98 39.38
C ARG A 332 16.94 13.24 39.19
N ASP A 333 16.03 13.48 40.14
CA ASP A 333 15.02 14.54 40.04
C ASP A 333 14.24 14.41 38.71
N ASP A 334 14.13 15.50 37.94
CA ASP A 334 13.50 15.54 36.60
C ASP A 334 14.50 15.28 35.46
N LYS A 335 15.69 14.73 35.74
CA LYS A 335 16.73 14.48 34.73
C LYS A 335 17.08 13.00 34.63
N LEU A 336 17.25 12.55 33.38
CA LEU A 336 17.84 11.26 33.05
C LEU A 336 19.36 11.41 32.97
N ILE A 337 20.09 10.61 33.73
CA ILE A 337 21.56 10.58 33.74
C ILE A 337 22.01 9.24 33.19
N LEU A 338 22.82 9.29 32.14
CA LEU A 338 23.51 8.12 31.58
C LEU A 338 24.83 7.91 32.31
N ARG A 339 25.05 6.70 32.85
CA ARG A 339 26.29 6.31 33.53
C ARG A 339 26.95 5.17 32.78
N SER A 340 28.22 5.34 32.42
CA SER A 340 29.02 4.22 31.90
C SER A 340 29.34 3.25 33.02
N VAL A 341 28.88 2.01 32.87
CA VAL A 341 29.22 0.91 33.77
C VAL A 341 30.58 0.38 33.33
N ARG A 342 31.63 0.64 34.12
CA ARG A 342 32.93 -0.01 33.90
C ARG A 342 32.73 -1.52 34.01
N LYS A 343 33.09 -2.29 32.96
CA LYS A 343 33.11 -3.76 33.02
C LYS A 343 33.78 -4.18 34.34
N LYS A 344 33.05 -4.90 35.20
CA LYS A 344 33.63 -5.50 36.41
C LYS A 344 34.82 -6.38 35.97
N PRO A 345 35.98 -6.26 36.65
CA PRO A 345 37.19 -6.97 36.29
C PRO A 345 37.04 -8.50 36.35
#